data_AF-A0A9X3EGG4-F1
#
_entry.id   AF-A0A9X3EGG4-F1
#
_cell.length_a   1.000
_cell.length_b   1.000
_cell.length_c   1.000
_cell.angle_alpha   90.00
_cell.angle_beta   90.00
_cell.angle_gamma   90.00
#
_symmetry.space_group_name_H-M   'P 1'
#
loop_
_entity.id
_entity.type
_entity.pdbx_description
1 polymer ?
#
loop_
_entity_poly.entity_id
_entity_poly.type
_entity_poly.pdbx_seq_one_letter_code
_entity_poly.pdbx_strand_id
1 'polypeptide(L)' 'MIEKPLPPGDYECCESGCDRCVWDIYREDLQEWEAAQKAANANPEPPQATPTISEQKNS' A
#
# COMPACT_ATOMS: atom_id res chain seq x y z
N MET A 1 -2.53 18.13 -0.33
CA MET A 1 -3.52 17.24 0.29
C MET A 1 -3.38 15.91 -0.42
N ILE A 2 -3.13 14.82 0.31
CA ILE A 2 -3.12 13.50 -0.31
C ILE A 2 -4.58 13.13 -0.59
N GLU A 3 -4.88 12.74 -1.83
CA GLU A 3 -6.20 12.28 -2.23
C GLU A 3 -6.38 10.80 -1.89
N LYS A 4 -7.61 10.40 -1.55
CA LYS A 4 -7.88 9.01 -1.17
C LYS A 4 -7.76 8.12 -2.42
N PRO A 5 -6.93 7.07 -2.41
CA PRO A 5 -6.83 6.18 -3.56
C PRO A 5 -8.15 5.45 -3.80
N LEU A 6 -8.42 5.15 -5.06
CA LEU A 6 -9.58 4.32 -5.45
C LEU A 6 -9.17 2.84 -5.46
N PRO A 7 -10.07 1.94 -5.01
CA PRO A 7 -9.80 0.52 -5.09
C PRO A 7 -9.68 0.09 -6.56
N PRO A 8 -8.76 -0.85 -6.86
CA PRO A 8 -8.63 -1.38 -8.21
C PRO A 8 -9.88 -2.17 -8.61
N GLY A 9 -10.17 -2.18 -9.92
CA GLY A 9 -11.24 -2.99 -10.47
C GLY A 9 -10.91 -4.49 -10.43
N ASP A 10 -11.93 -5.33 -10.50
CA ASP A 10 -11.80 -6.79 -10.47
C ASP A 10 -10.84 -7.29 -11.58
N TYR A 11 -10.97 -6.73 -12.79
CA TYR A 11 -10.13 -7.04 -13.96
C TYR A 11 -8.71 -6.46 -13.90
N GLU A 12 -8.42 -5.54 -12.98
CA GLU A 12 -7.07 -4.98 -12.79
C GLU A 12 -6.21 -5.93 -11.96
N CYS A 13 -6.85 -6.80 -11.17
CA CYS A 13 -6.19 -7.89 -10.51
C CYS A 13 -5.93 -8.98 -11.54
N CYS A 14 -4.68 -9.17 -11.93
CA CYS A 14 -4.31 -10.18 -12.94
C CYS A 14 -4.62 -11.63 -12.48
N GLU A 15 -4.86 -11.86 -11.18
CA GLU A 15 -5.21 -13.13 -10.51
C GLU A 15 -4.28 -14.34 -10.79
N SER A 16 -3.27 -14.15 -11.64
CA SER A 16 -2.38 -15.18 -12.20
C SER A 16 -0.93 -15.01 -11.76
N GLY A 17 -0.64 -14.12 -10.80
CA GLY A 17 0.68 -13.93 -10.20
C GLY A 17 1.57 -12.89 -10.89
N CYS A 18 1.10 -11.64 -11.02
CA CYS A 18 1.99 -10.53 -11.35
C CYS A 18 3.04 -10.31 -10.24
N ASP A 19 4.24 -9.84 -10.62
CA ASP A 19 5.33 -9.46 -9.71
C ASP A 19 4.89 -8.49 -8.60
N ARG A 20 3.93 -7.59 -8.89
CA ARG A 20 3.32 -6.71 -7.90
C ARG A 20 1.80 -6.76 -8.01
N CYS A 21 1.15 -7.08 -6.90
CA CYS A 21 -0.30 -7.13 -6.84
C CYS A 21 -0.87 -5.71 -6.79
N VAL A 22 -1.86 -5.40 -7.61
CA VAL A 22 -2.53 -4.09 -7.62
C VAL A 22 -3.14 -3.74 -6.26
N TRP A 23 -3.58 -4.75 -5.50
CA TRP A 23 -4.04 -4.57 -4.13
C TRP A 23 -2.94 -4.18 -3.16
N ASP A 24 -1.69 -4.55 -3.45
CA ASP A 24 -0.55 -4.16 -2.64
C ASP A 24 -0.28 -2.67 -2.78
N ILE A 25 -0.21 -2.19 -4.02
CA ILE A 25 -0.05 -0.78 -4.37
C ILE A 25 -1.18 0.05 -3.74
N TYR A 26 -2.43 -0.38 -3.92
CA TYR A 26 -3.59 0.30 -3.32
C TYR A 26 -3.50 0.40 -1.79
N ARG A 27 -3.02 -0.65 -1.10
CA ARG A 27 -2.85 -0.62 0.36
C ARG A 27 -1.77 0.35 0.79
N GLU A 28 -0.65 0.40 0.06
CA GLU A 28 0.44 1.34 0.33
C GLU A 28 -0.06 2.79 0.19
N ASP A 29 -0.72 3.12 -0.92
CA ASP A 29 -1.31 4.44 -1.14
C ASP A 29 -2.36 4.79 -0.08
N LEU A 30 -3.18 3.80 0.33
CA LEU A 30 -4.22 3.99 1.32
C LEU A 30 -3.62 4.31 2.69
N GLN A 31 -2.56 3.61 3.08
CA GLN A 31 -1.85 3.87 4.32
C GLN A 31 -1.27 5.29 4.36
N GLU A 32 -0.73 5.77 3.24
CA GLU A 32 -0.15 7.11 3.14
C GLU A 32 -1.23 8.20 3.24
N TRP A 33 -2.37 7.98 2.59
CA TRP A 33 -3.56 8.83 2.77
C TRP A 33 -4.06 8.83 4.21
N GLU A 34 -4.19 7.65 4.84
CA GLU A 34 -4.61 7.54 6.24
C GLU A 34 -3.63 8.25 7.19
N ALA A 35 -2.33 8.14 6.94
CA ALA A 35 -1.29 8.82 7.70
C ALA A 35 -1.40 10.34 7.55
N ALA A 36 -1.62 10.84 6.33
CA ALA A 36 -1.83 12.27 6.09
C ALA A 36 -3.12 12.79 6.76
N GLN A 37 -4.20 12.01 6.73
CA GLN A 37 -5.46 12.34 7.42
C GLN A 37 -5.27 12.35 8.94
N LYS A 38 -4.51 11.40 9.49
CA LYS A 38 -4.18 11.37 10.91
C LYS A 38 -3.28 12.54 11.30
N ALA A 39 -2.21 12.82 10.55
CA ALA A 39 -1.32 13.96 10.81
C ALA A 39 -2.06 15.31 10.73
N ALA A 40 -3.09 15.42 9.89
CA ALA A 40 -3.96 16.59 9.84
C ALA A 40 -4.88 16.72 11.07
N ASN A 41 -5.16 15.61 11.79
CA ASN A 41 -6.10 15.57 12.93
C ASN A 41 -5.43 15.36 14.31
N ALA A 42 -4.24 14.77 14.40
CA ALA A 42 -3.51 14.49 15.64
C ALA A 42 -2.01 14.20 15.38
N ASN A 43 -1.16 14.62 16.32
CA ASN A 43 0.29 14.49 16.33
C ASN A 43 0.78 13.06 15.98
N PRO A 44 1.75 12.88 15.06
CA PRO A 44 1.99 11.62 14.36
C PRO A 44 2.94 10.68 15.11
N GLU A 45 2.57 9.41 15.21
CA GLU A 45 3.51 8.31 15.42
C GLU A 45 3.27 7.23 14.34
N PRO A 46 4.30 6.90 13.54
CA PRO A 46 4.13 6.03 12.38
C PRO A 46 4.12 4.55 12.82
N PRO A 47 3.08 3.77 12.52
CA PRO A 47 3.24 2.33 12.43
C PRO A 47 4.01 2.02 11.15
N GLN A 48 5.31 1.80 11.32
CA GLN A 48 6.24 1.33 10.31
C GLN A 48 5.69 0.03 9.69
N ALA A 49 5.29 0.08 8.41
CA ALA A 49 5.24 -1.11 7.58
C ALA A 49 6.68 -1.41 7.18
N THR A 50 7.30 -2.31 7.92
CA THR A 50 8.58 -2.91 7.54
C THR A 50 8.46 -3.45 6.11
N PRO A 51 9.33 -3.03 5.17
CA PRO A 51 9.44 -3.75 3.92
C PRO A 51 10.06 -5.11 4.26
N THR A 52 9.23 -6.13 4.45
CA THR A 52 9.67 -7.50 4.16
C THR A 52 9.69 -7.63 2.64
N ILE A 53 10.63 -6.91 2.01
CA ILE A 53 11.27 -7.47 0.83
C ILE A 53 12.09 -8.61 1.40
N SER A 54 11.51 -9.81 1.41
CA SER A 54 12.31 -11.03 1.45
C SER A 54 12.91 -11.19 0.06
N GLU A 55 13.99 -10.46 -0.13
CA GLU A 55 14.98 -10.72 -1.16
C GLU A 55 15.44 -12.18 -1.01
N GLN A 56 15.11 -13.01 -2.01
CA GLN A 56 16.06 -13.90 -2.68
C GLN A 56 16.60 -15.12 -1.90
N LYS A 57 16.21 -16.34 -2.34
CA LYS A 57 17.22 -17.35 -2.72
C LYS A 57 16.68 -18.44 -3.64
N ASN A 58 17.19 -18.40 -4.86
CA ASN A 58 17.25 -19.46 -5.86
C ASN A 58 17.93 -20.73 -5.26
N SER A 59 17.34 -21.92 -5.40
CA SER A 59 17.98 -23.26 -5.33
C SER A 59 17.08 -24.32 -5.94
#